data_AF-A0A9E1RKV9-F1
#
_entry.id   AF-A0A9E1RKV9-F1
#
_cell.length_a   1.000
_cell.length_b   1.000
_cell.length_c   1.000
_cell.angle_alpha   90.00
_cell.angle_beta   90.00
_cell.angle_gamma   90.00
#
_symmetry.space_group_name_H-M   'P 1'
#
loop_
_entity.id
_entity.type
_entity.pdbx_description
1 polymer ?
#
loop_
_entity_poly.entity_id
_entity_poly.type
_entity_poly.pdbx_seq_one_letter_code
_entity_poly.pdbx_strand_id
1 'polypeptide(L)' 'GETEVGETRVDDLFSAGDRVAFHMTQTGTYVGGAGKDDRLGTPATLRSAGIVTVVDGVIASGRVIRDRSGLFA' A
#
# COMPACT_ATOMS: atom_id res chain seq x y z
N GLY A 1 -3.85 3.82 -9.44
CA GLY A 1 -2.68 3.78 -8.55
C GLY A 1 -1.43 3.66 -9.41
N GLU A 2 -0.24 3.80 -8.83
CA GLU A 2 1.02 3.68 -9.57
C GLU A 2 1.36 2.25 -9.99
N THR A 3 0.63 1.27 -9.43
CA THR A 3 0.83 -0.16 -9.67
C THR A 3 -0.53 -0.79 -9.94
N GLU A 4 -0.60 -1.61 -10.99
CA GLU A 4 -1.61 -2.65 -11.12
C GLU A 4 -1.20 -3.80 -10.20
N VAL A 5 -1.97 -4.02 -9.13
CA VAL A 5 -1.62 -4.94 -8.06
C VAL A 5 -1.95 -6.37 -8.47
N GLY A 6 -0.95 -7.25 -8.45
CA GLY A 6 -1.13 -8.70 -8.62
C GLY A 6 -1.28 -9.42 -7.28
N GLU A 7 -0.44 -9.08 -6.31
CA GLU A 7 -0.46 -9.68 -4.97
C GLU A 7 -0.38 -8.60 -3.89
N THR A 8 -1.05 -8.84 -2.76
CA THR A 8 -0.90 -8.04 -1.55
C THR A 8 -0.61 -8.98 -0.38
N ARG A 9 0.52 -8.77 0.28
CA ARG A 9 0.90 -9.45 1.51
C ARG A 9 0.73 -8.49 2.68
N VAL A 10 -0.02 -8.90 3.70
CA VAL A 10 -0.03 -8.23 5.00
C VAL A 10 1.19 -8.73 5.77
N ASP A 11 2.14 -7.83 5.99
CA ASP A 11 3.38 -8.13 6.69
C ASP A 11 3.15 -8.17 8.20
N ASP A 12 2.42 -7.18 8.72
CA ASP A 12 2.04 -7.06 10.13
C ASP A 12 0.63 -6.47 10.26
N LEU A 13 -0.11 -6.92 11.26
CA LEU A 13 -1.45 -6.42 11.57
C LEU A 13 -1.73 -6.57 13.07
N PHE A 14 -2.07 -5.46 13.73
CA PHE A 14 -2.49 -5.50 15.13
C PHE A 14 -3.48 -4.39 15.43
N SER A 15 -4.26 -4.58 16.50
CA SER A 15 -5.26 -3.62 16.95
C SER A 15 -4.96 -3.11 18.37
N ALA A 16 -5.47 -1.91 18.64
CA ALA A 16 -5.57 -1.30 19.95
C ALA A 16 -6.94 -0.63 20.07
N GLY A 17 -7.92 -1.36 20.58
CA GLY A 17 -9.32 -0.92 20.59
C GLY A 17 -9.89 -0.81 19.17
N ASP A 18 -10.45 0.34 18.84
CA ASP A 18 -11.03 0.65 17.53
C ASP A 18 -9.98 0.98 16.45
N ARG A 19 -8.70 1.03 16.79
CA ARG A 19 -7.61 1.34 15.86
C ARG A 19 -6.88 0.08 15.43
N VAL A 20 -6.59 -0.01 14.14
CA VAL A 20 -5.81 -1.10 13.53
C VAL A 20 -4.61 -0.52 12.83
N ALA A 21 -3.41 -0.96 13.22
CA ALA A 21 -2.17 -0.65 12.53
C ALA A 21 -1.80 -1.82 11.63
N PHE A 22 -1.29 -1.50 10.43
CA PHE A 22 -0.88 -2.49 9.45
C PHE A 22 0.39 -2.07 8.71
N HIS A 23 1.11 -3.08 8.25
CA HIS A 23 2.17 -2.97 7.25
C HIS A 23 1.88 -3.99 6.15
N MET A 24 2.02 -3.59 4.89
CA MET A 24 1.78 -4.45 3.75
C MET A 24 2.75 -4.17 2.60
N THR A 25 2.98 -5.22 1.81
CA THR A 25 3.76 -5.19 0.59
C THR A 25 2.84 -5.60 -0.56
N GLN A 26 2.76 -4.75 -1.59
CA GLN A 26 2.04 -5.03 -2.82
C GLN A 26 3.04 -5.24 -3.95
N THR A 27 2.86 -6.29 -4.74
CA THR A 27 3.65 -6.55 -5.94
C THR A 27 2.74 -6.54 -7.16
N GLY A 28 3.29 -6.18 -8.31
CA GLY A 28 2.52 -6.11 -9.55
C GLY A 28 3.28 -5.39 -10.64
N THR A 29 2.56 -4.67 -11.49
CA THR A 29 3.11 -3.99 -12.67
C THR A 29 3.02 -2.48 -12.50
N TYR A 30 4.10 -1.75 -12.75
CA TYR A 30 4.05 -0.28 -12.72
C TYR A 30 3.24 0.26 -13.91
N VAL A 31 2.24 1.11 -13.62
CA VAL A 31 1.30 1.68 -14.61
C VAL A 31 1.35 3.20 -14.69
N GLY A 32 2.35 3.84 -14.07
CA GLY A 32 2.59 5.29 -14.20
C GLY A 32 2.19 6.11 -12.98
N GLY A 33 1.99 7.41 -13.14
CA GLY A 33 1.55 8.31 -12.06
C GLY A 33 2.65 8.84 -11.13
N ALA A 34 3.91 8.47 -11.39
CA ALA A 34 5.08 8.96 -10.66
C ALA A 34 6.19 9.53 -11.57
N GLY A 35 5.87 9.87 -12.83
CA GLY A 35 6.78 10.59 -13.74
C GLY A 35 7.97 9.76 -14.24
N LYS A 36 7.80 8.44 -14.31
CA LYS A 36 8.81 7.45 -14.75
C LYS A 36 8.25 6.61 -15.88
N ASP A 37 7.95 7.25 -17.01
CA ASP A 37 7.27 6.60 -18.12
C ASP A 37 8.15 5.50 -18.77
N ASP A 38 9.47 5.60 -18.61
CA ASP A 38 10.45 4.57 -18.98
C ASP A 38 10.27 3.24 -18.23
N ARG A 39 9.49 3.23 -17.13
CA ARG A 39 9.25 2.06 -16.28
C ARG A 39 7.88 1.41 -16.49
N LEU A 40 7.05 1.95 -17.39
CA LEU A 40 5.72 1.38 -17.65
C LEU A 40 5.83 -0.10 -18.04
N GLY A 41 4.99 -0.94 -17.43
CA GLY A 41 4.98 -2.38 -17.69
C GLY A 41 6.03 -3.20 -16.94
N THR A 42 6.92 -2.57 -16.16
CA THR A 42 7.93 -3.29 -15.37
C THR A 42 7.37 -3.80 -14.04
N PRO A 43 7.93 -4.88 -13.46
CA PRO A 43 7.59 -5.30 -12.11
C PRO A 43 7.81 -4.19 -11.08
N ALA A 44 6.87 -4.06 -10.15
CA ALA A 44 6.89 -3.05 -9.10
C ALA A 44 6.56 -3.66 -7.75
N THR A 45 7.23 -3.15 -6.71
CA THR A 45 6.92 -3.46 -5.31
C THR A 45 6.60 -2.16 -4.59
N LEU A 46 5.41 -2.06 -3.99
CA LEU A 46 4.97 -0.92 -3.22
C LEU A 46 4.72 -1.33 -1.77
N ARG A 47 5.49 -0.76 -0.85
CA ARG A 47 5.28 -0.94 0.59
C ARG A 47 4.39 0.15 1.13
N SER A 48 3.49 -0.21 2.03
CA SER A 48 2.60 0.74 2.68
C SER A 48 2.43 0.39 4.15
N ALA A 49 2.34 1.40 5.00
CA ALA A 49 1.97 1.24 6.40
C ALA A 49 0.88 2.24 6.75
N GLY A 50 0.00 1.89 7.66
CA GLY A 50 -1.08 2.76 8.05
C GLY A 50 -1.70 2.43 9.39
N ILE A 51 -2.53 3.36 9.84
CA ILE A 51 -3.42 3.18 10.98
C ILE A 51 -4.82 3.60 10.55
N VAL A 52 -5.80 2.74 10.83
CA VAL A 52 -7.22 2.96 10.50
C VAL A 52 -8.07 2.84 11.75
N THR A 53 -9.18 3.57 11.81
CA THR A 53 -10.23 3.38 12.81
C THR A 53 -11.33 2.52 12.21
N VAL A 54 -11.75 1.47 12.93
CA VAL A 54 -12.80 0.53 12.55
C VAL A 54 -14.01 0.71 13.47
N VAL A 55 -15.17 0.97 12.88
CA VAL A 55 -16.46 1.11 13.57
C VAL A 55 -17.44 0.15 12.92
N ASP A 56 -18.12 -0.67 13.73
CA ASP A 56 -19.10 -1.67 13.27
C ASP A 56 -18.56 -2.58 12.15
N GLY A 57 -17.27 -2.96 12.24
CA GLY A 57 -16.59 -3.81 11.27
C GLY A 57 -16.17 -3.11 9.97
N VAL A 58 -16.35 -1.79 9.87
CA VAL A 58 -16.03 -0.99 8.67
C VAL A 58 -14.91 0.01 8.99
N ILE A 59 -13.98 0.19 8.05
CA ILE A 59 -12.97 1.26 8.14
C ILE A 59 -13.67 2.62 8.02
N ALA A 60 -13.72 3.37 9.12
CA ALA A 60 -14.36 4.68 9.18
C ALA A 60 -13.42 5.83 8.81
N SER A 61 -12.13 5.69 9.13
CA SER A 61 -11.09 6.67 8.80
C SER A 61 -9.71 6.06 8.88
N GLY A 62 -8.68 6.78 8.42
CA GLY A 62 -7.31 6.36 8.63
C GLY A 62 -6.30 7.17 7.85
N ARG A 63 -5.04 6.84 8.06
CA ARG A 63 -3.91 7.38 7.31
C ARG A 63 -3.05 6.22 6.82
N VAL A 64 -2.74 6.26 5.52
CA VAL A 64 -1.84 5.32 4.87
C VAL A 64 -0.68 6.09 4.28
N ILE A 65 0.53 5.63 4.55
CA ILE A 65 1.77 6.13 3.96
C ILE A 65 2.23 5.06 2.98
N ARG A 66 2.51 5.47 1.74
CA ARG A 66 3.01 4.60 0.68
C ARG A 66 4.43 5.00 0.33
N ASP A 67 5.34 4.03 0.31
CA ASP A 67 6.73 4.22 -0.09
C ASP A 67 6.83 4.31 -1.62
N ARG A 68 6.45 5.46 -2.17
CA ARG A 68 6.50 5.71 -3.62
C ARG A 68 7.93 5.76 -4.15
N SER A 69 8.89 6.20 -3.34
CA SER A 69 10.30 6.22 -3.74
C SER A 69 10.85 4.81 -3.91
N GLY A 70 10.38 3.87 -3.08
CA GLY A 70 10.71 2.44 -3.19
C GLY A 70 10.26 1.76 -4.48
N LEU A 71 9.37 2.38 -5.28
CA LEU A 71 9.01 1.86 -6.62
C LEU A 71 10.17 1.86 -7.61
N PHE A 72 11.22 2.65 -7.34
CA PHE A 72 12.35 2.86 -8.26
C PHE A 72 13.70 2.51 -7.64
N ALA A 73 13.68 1.89 -6.45
CA ALA A 73 14.87 1.47 -5.72
C ALA A 73 15.49 0.19 -6.32
#